data_AF-B5I2Q1-F1
#
_entry.id   AF-B5I2Q1-F1
#
_cell.length_a   1.000
_cell.length_b   1.000
_cell.length_c   1.000
_cell.angle_alpha   90.00
_cell.angle_beta   90.00
_cell.angle_gamma   90.00
#
_symmetry.space_group_name_H-M   'P 1'
#
loop_
_entity.id
_entity.type
_entity.pdbx_description
1 polymer ?
#
loop_
_entity_poly.entity_id
_entity_poly.type
_entity_poly.pdbx_seq_one_letter_code
_entity_poly.pdbx_strand_id
1 'polypeptide(L)'
;MTFLSCDAAEAVRIALEAAGGKNVEVFSPTIGRQLLERGLIDEIDLHIVPVLLGDGIRLFENPGGAPVRLARLDGGDRGAAVNVRYRPLVTDPSHSVR
;
A
#
# COMPACT_ATOMS: atom_id res chain seq x y z
N MET A 1 -14.90 5.64 -17.28
CA MET A 1 -14.27 4.35 -16.97
C MET A 1 -13.53 3.90 -18.23
N THR A 2 -12.21 3.71 -18.16
CA THR A 2 -11.39 3.25 -19.30
C THR A 2 -10.81 1.89 -18.93
N PHE A 3 -10.84 0.95 -19.86
CA PHE A 3 -10.25 -0.38 -19.68
C PHE A 3 -8.97 -0.46 -20.50
N LEU A 4 -7.87 -0.84 -19.84
CA LEU A 4 -6.56 -1.01 -20.46
C LEU A 4 -6.18 -2.49 -20.39
N SER A 5 -5.67 -3.02 -21.49
CA SER A 5 -5.13 -4.38 -21.60
C SER A 5 -3.68 -4.29 -22.07
N CYS A 6 -2.83 -3.77 -21.20
CA CYS A 6 -1.39 -3.58 -21.43
C CYS A 6 -0.62 -3.93 -20.15
N ASP A 7 0.72 -3.81 -20.19
CA ASP A 7 1.54 -3.94 -19.00
C ASP A 7 1.28 -2.79 -18.01
N ALA A 8 1.61 -3.02 -16.74
CA ALA A 8 1.34 -2.06 -15.67
C ALA A 8 2.11 -0.73 -15.82
N ALA A 9 3.31 -0.74 -16.41
CA ALA A 9 4.09 0.48 -16.58
C ALA A 9 3.48 1.37 -17.67
N GLU A 10 3.04 0.78 -18.78
CA GLU A 10 2.32 1.50 -19.82
C GLU A 10 0.97 2.05 -19.31
N ALA A 11 0.25 1.27 -18.50
CA ALA A 11 -0.98 1.75 -17.86
C ALA A 11 -0.72 2.99 -16.97
N VAL A 12 0.38 3.01 -16.21
CA VAL A 12 0.79 4.18 -15.41
C VAL A 12 1.13 5.37 -16.29
N ARG A 13 1.86 5.16 -17.39
CA ARG A 13 2.20 6.24 -18.34
C ARG A 13 0.94 6.90 -18.90
N ILE A 14 -0.02 6.09 -19.36
CA ILE A 14 -1.32 6.58 -19.87
C ILE A 14 -2.08 7.31 -18.76
N ALA A 15 -2.09 6.77 -17.54
CA ALA A 15 -2.79 7.39 -16.41
C ALA A 15 -2.17 8.74 -16.01
N LEU A 16 -0.85 8.87 -16.01
CA LEU A 16 -0.14 10.12 -15.70
C LEU A 16 -0.41 11.19 -16.76
N GLU A 17 -0.40 10.82 -18.04
CA GLU A 17 -0.76 11.72 -19.14
C GLU A 17 -2.20 12.24 -18.97
N ALA A 18 -3.15 11.34 -18.68
CA ALA A 18 -4.53 11.70 -18.41
C ALA A 18 -4.74 12.51 -17.12
N ALA A 19 -3.88 12.32 -16.11
CA ALA A 19 -3.95 13.02 -14.83
C ALA A 19 -3.55 14.51 -14.96
N GLY A 20 -2.83 14.89 -16.01
CA GLY A 20 -2.53 16.30 -16.30
C GLY A 20 -1.76 17.00 -15.18
N GLY A 21 -0.76 16.31 -14.61
CA GLY A 21 0.07 16.83 -13.50
C GLY A 21 -0.50 16.59 -12.11
N LYS A 22 -1.61 15.85 -11.97
CA LYS A 22 -2.12 15.33 -10.69
C LYS A 22 -1.53 13.96 -10.38
N ASN A 23 -1.81 13.47 -9.17
CA ASN A 23 -1.42 12.13 -8.73
C ASN A 23 -2.23 11.04 -9.43
N VAL A 24 -1.60 9.87 -9.60
CA VAL A 24 -2.26 8.61 -9.96
C VAL A 24 -2.21 7.70 -8.73
N GLU A 25 -3.39 7.27 -8.27
CA GLU A 25 -3.52 6.38 -7.11
C GLU A 25 -3.75 4.94 -7.55
N VAL A 26 -3.10 3.99 -6.86
CA VAL A 26 -3.17 2.56 -7.17
C VAL A 26 -3.76 1.81 -5.98
N PHE A 27 -4.99 1.33 -6.13
CA PHE A 27 -5.74 0.61 -5.07
C PHE A 27 -5.62 -0.92 -5.16
N SER A 28 -4.77 -1.46 -6.03
CA SER A 28 -4.60 -2.90 -6.23
C SER A 28 -3.29 -3.39 -5.61
N PRO A 29 -3.30 -4.41 -4.74
CA PRO A 29 -2.07 -4.98 -4.18
C PRO A 29 -1.19 -5.64 -5.25
N THR A 30 -1.80 -6.30 -6.24
CA THR A 30 -1.07 -7.00 -7.31
C THR A 30 -0.40 -6.03 -8.27
N ILE A 31 -1.07 -4.93 -8.65
CA ILE A 31 -0.47 -3.90 -9.51
C ILE A 31 0.53 -3.07 -8.70
N GLY A 32 0.20 -2.71 -7.46
CA GLY A 32 1.11 -2.01 -6.55
C GLY A 32 2.45 -2.73 -6.39
N ARG A 33 2.45 -4.05 -6.18
CA ARG A 33 3.68 -4.87 -6.15
C ARG A 33 4.49 -4.76 -7.44
N GLN A 34 3.85 -4.90 -8.60
CA GLN A 34 4.53 -4.82 -9.90
C GLN A 34 5.18 -3.45 -10.14
N LEU A 35 4.52 -2.38 -9.72
CA LEU A 35 5.05 -1.01 -9.85
C LEU A 35 6.18 -0.76 -8.85
N LEU A 36 6.06 -1.27 -7.62
CA LEU A 36 7.10 -1.16 -6.61
C LEU A 36 8.39 -1.88 -7.03
N GLU A 37 8.28 -3.10 -7.58
CA GLU A 37 9.43 -3.86 -8.14
C GLU A 37 10.12 -3.12 -9.29
N ARG A 38 9.41 -2.22 -9.98
CA ARG A 38 9.93 -1.42 -11.09
C ARG A 38 10.39 -0.03 -10.65
N GLY A 39 10.29 0.30 -9.36
CA GLY A 39 10.61 1.64 -8.84
C GLY A 39 9.66 2.75 -9.31
N LEU A 40 8.42 2.39 -9.69
CA LEU A 40 7.41 3.33 -10.21
C LEU A 40 6.42 3.81 -9.13
N ILE A 41 6.66 3.50 -7.87
CA ILE A 41 5.88 3.98 -6.72
C ILE A 41 6.73 5.01 -5.97
N ASP A 42 6.29 6.26 -5.97
CA ASP A 42 6.96 7.33 -5.23
C ASP A 42 6.54 7.38 -3.76
N GLU A 43 5.33 6.90 -3.46
CA GLU A 43 4.73 6.98 -2.15
C GLU A 43 3.75 5.83 -1.89
N ILE A 44 3.76 5.33 -0.66
CA ILE A 44 2.79 4.35 -0.16
C ILE A 44 2.03 5.01 0.99
N ASP A 45 0.72 5.17 0.83
CA ASP A 45 -0.20 5.55 1.89
C ASP A 45 -0.83 4.29 2.50
N LEU A 46 -0.64 4.09 3.80
CA LEU A 46 -1.19 2.96 4.54
C LEU A 46 -2.26 3.46 5.51
N HIS A 47 -3.48 2.95 5.31
CA HIS A 47 -4.61 3.15 6.21
C HIS A 47 -4.71 1.95 7.17
N ILE A 48 -4.17 2.11 8.38
CA ILE A 48 -4.19 1.07 9.41
C ILE A 48 -5.38 1.29 10.33
N VAL A 49 -6.39 0.42 10.24
CA VAL A 49 -7.57 0.46 11.11
C VAL A 49 -7.36 -0.42 12.36
N PRO A 50 -7.87 -0.03 13.54
CA PRO A 50 -7.69 -0.79 14.79
C PRO A 50 -8.62 -2.01 14.90
N VAL A 51 -8.65 -2.87 13.87
CA VAL A 51 -9.51 -4.06 13.78
C VAL A 51 -8.72 -5.26 13.25
N LEU A 52 -8.70 -6.36 14.00
CA LEU A 52 -8.29 -7.66 13.45
C LEU A 52 -9.50 -8.33 12.77
N LEU A 53 -9.44 -8.48 11.45
CA LEU A 53 -10.56 -8.94 10.61
C LEU A 53 -10.88 -10.44 10.72
N GLY A 54 -9.93 -11.26 11.19
CA GLY A 54 -10.06 -12.72 11.29
C GLY A 54 -9.70 -13.49 10.00
N ASP A 55 -10.12 -13.00 8.83
CA ASP A 55 -9.89 -13.64 7.51
C ASP A 55 -9.56 -12.63 6.38
N GLY A 56 -9.03 -13.09 5.24
CA GLY A 56 -8.63 -12.28 4.07
C GLY A 56 -7.16 -12.39 3.66
N ILE A 57 -6.63 -11.41 2.91
CA ILE A 57 -5.17 -11.30 2.66
C ILE A 57 -4.52 -10.82 3.96
N ARG A 58 -3.72 -11.70 4.58
CA ARG A 58 -3.37 -11.55 6.00
C ARG A 58 -2.16 -10.67 6.25
N LEU A 59 -2.35 -9.66 7.11
CA LEU A 59 -1.28 -9.04 7.88
C LEU A 59 -0.93 -9.86 9.14
N PHE A 60 -1.92 -10.56 9.72
CA PHE A 60 -1.80 -11.45 10.88
C PHE A 60 -2.77 -12.63 10.75
N GLU A 61 -2.35 -13.83 11.14
CA GLU A 61 -3.10 -15.09 11.00
C GLU A 61 -3.37 -15.75 12.36
N ASN A 62 -4.65 -15.99 12.71
CA ASN A 62 -5.07 -16.80 13.86
C ASN A 62 -6.40 -17.56 13.59
N PRO A 63 -6.35 -18.73 12.94
CA PRO A 63 -7.55 -19.49 12.58
C PRO A 63 -8.39 -19.88 13.82
N GLY A 64 -9.69 -19.57 13.79
CA GLY A 64 -10.64 -19.88 14.88
C GLY A 64 -10.68 -18.86 16.03
N GLY A 65 -9.92 -17.75 15.94
CA GLY A 65 -9.91 -16.70 16.95
C GLY A 65 -11.11 -15.74 16.88
N ALA A 66 -11.46 -15.12 18.02
CA ALA A 66 -12.41 -14.01 18.07
C ALA A 66 -11.73 -12.68 17.65
N PRO A 67 -12.49 -11.67 17.16
CA PRO A 67 -11.94 -10.36 16.83
C PRO A 67 -11.26 -9.69 18.05
N VAL A 68 -10.00 -9.26 17.88
CA VAL A 68 -9.26 -8.52 18.91
C VAL A 68 -9.31 -7.03 18.58
N ARG A 69 -9.79 -6.22 19.53
CA ARG A 69 -9.76 -4.77 19.46
C ARG A 69 -8.42 -4.27 20.00
N LEU A 70 -7.78 -3.38 19.27
CA LEU A 70 -6.50 -2.80 19.66
C LEU A 70 -6.72 -1.36 20.13
N ALA A 71 -6.05 -0.97 21.21
CA ALA A 71 -5.97 0.43 21.63
C ALA A 71 -4.68 1.05 21.07
N ARG A 72 -4.78 2.22 20.46
CA ARG A 72 -3.61 2.98 20.02
C ARG A 72 -2.82 3.49 21.24
N LEU A 73 -1.51 3.28 21.25
CA LEU A 73 -0.63 3.68 22.37
C LEU A 73 -0.10 5.11 22.24
N ASP A 74 -0.01 5.65 21.02
CA ASP A 74 0.64 6.95 20.74
C ASP A 74 -0.30 8.17 20.90
N GLY A 75 -1.26 8.10 21.82
CA GLY A 75 -2.08 9.25 22.23
C GLY A 75 -3.15 9.72 21.23
N GLY A 76 -3.50 8.93 20.21
CA GLY A 76 -4.61 9.23 19.29
C GLY A 76 -5.97 8.69 19.73
N ASP A 77 -7.02 9.05 19.01
CA ASP A 77 -8.35 8.43 19.18
C ASP A 77 -8.26 6.91 19.03
N ARG A 78 -8.87 6.19 19.97
CA ARG A 78 -8.81 4.73 20.10
C ARG A 78 -9.48 4.00 18.94
N GLY A 79 -10.40 4.64 18.23
CA GLY A 79 -11.09 4.07 17.08
C GLY A 79 -10.58 4.54 15.72
N ALA A 80 -9.69 5.54 15.68
CA ALA A 80 -9.28 6.16 14.44
C ALA A 80 -8.27 5.31 13.66
N ALA A 81 -8.39 5.35 12.33
CA ALA A 81 -7.35 4.85 11.45
C ALA A 81 -6.07 5.66 11.66
N VAL A 82 -4.93 4.96 11.61
CA VAL A 82 -3.62 5.58 11.50
C VAL A 82 -3.27 5.61 10.02
N ASN A 83 -3.11 6.82 9.47
CA ASN A 83 -2.63 7.03 8.12
C ASN A 83 -1.15 7.36 8.18
N VAL A 84 -0.33 6.56 7.51
CA VAL A 84 1.12 6.77 7.44
C VAL A 84 1.56 6.73 6.00
N ARG A 85 2.40 7.70 5.63
CA ARG A 85 2.95 7.84 4.28
C ARG A 85 4.43 7.52 4.31
N TYR A 86 4.86 6.63 3.42
CA TYR A 86 6.25 6.23 3.29
C TYR A 86 6.72 6.41 1.84
N ARG A 87 8.00 6.69 1.68
CA ARG A 87 8.68 6.62 0.39
C ARG A 87 9.47 5.32 0.34
N PRO A 88 9.38 4.51 -0.73
CA PRO A 88 10.27 3.38 -0.92
C PRO A 88 11.72 3.85 -0.94
N LEU A 89 12.58 3.16 -0.18
CA LEU A 89 14.02 3.38 -0.26
C LEU A 89 14.59 2.53 -1.39
N VAL A 90 15.43 3.12 -2.23
CA VAL A 90 16.21 2.35 -3.20
C VAL A 90 17.25 1.56 -2.40
N THR A 91 17.03 0.26 -2.26
CA THR A 91 18.07 -0.63 -1.74
C THR A 91 19.13 -0.77 -2.83
N ASP A 92 20.25 -0.07 -2.67
CA ASP A 92 21.47 -0.43 -3.41
C ASP A 92 21.89 -1.84 -2.96
N PRO A 93 21.94 -2.83 -3.88
CA PRO A 93 22.35 -4.19 -3.52
C PRO A 93 23.78 -4.28 -2.96
N SER A 94 24.58 -3.20 -3.01
CA SER A 94 25.92 -3.15 -2.42
C SER A 94 25.96 -2.80 -0.92
N HIS A 95 24.83 -2.46 -0.29
CA HIS A 95 24.81 -1.91 1.08
C HIS A 95 24.06 -2.75 2.13
N SER A 96 23.92 -4.05 1.91
CA SER A 96 23.33 -5.01 2.87
C SER A 96 24.34 -6.04 3.38
N VAL A 97 25.46 -5.57 3.95
CA VAL A 97 26.18 -6.31 5.00
C VAL A 97 26.76 -5.32 6.00
N ARG A 98 26.14 -5.19 7.19
CA ARG A 98 26.79 -5.03 8.49
C ARG A 98 25.88 -5.54 9.59
#